data_AF-A0A1A8FZT6-F1
#
_entry.id   AF-A0A1A8FZT6-F1
#
_cell.length_a   1.000
_cell.length_b   1.000
_cell.length_c   1.000
_cell.angle_alpha   90.00
_cell.angle_beta   90.00
_cell.angle_gamma   90.00
#
_symmetry.space_group_name_H-M   'P 1'
#
loop_
_entity.id
_entity.type
_entity.pdbx_description
1 polymer ?
#
loop_
_entity_poly.entity_id
_entity_poly.type
_entity_poly.pdbx_seq_one_letter_code
_entity_poly.pdbx_strand_id
1 'polypeptide(L)'
;LDCWDGSDNEPVVYHGYTLTSKILFKDAIKAIKENAFKTSDYPVILSLENHCSLEQQVVMAQHMSSILGSALVTSPLGDNMPTNFPSPEELKGKFLIKGKR
;
A
#
# COMPACT_ATOMS: atom_id res chain seq x y z
N LEU A 1 3.15 2.52 -7.15
CA LEU A 1 2.47 3.64 -6.45
C LEU A 1 3.57 4.63 -6.18
N ASP A 2 3.64 5.65 -7.03
CA ASP A 2 4.75 6.61 -7.03
C ASP A 2 4.30 7.76 -6.14
N CYS A 3 4.72 7.70 -4.88
CA CYS A 3 4.20 8.52 -3.81
C CYS A 3 5.11 9.73 -3.60
N TRP A 4 4.51 10.91 -3.62
CA TRP A 4 5.18 12.18 -3.46
C TRP A 4 4.46 13.05 -2.44
N ASP A 5 5.20 13.99 -1.85
CA ASP A 5 4.61 14.97 -0.95
C ASP A 5 3.55 15.81 -1.67
N GLY A 6 2.37 15.93 -1.06
CA GLY A 6 1.29 16.82 -1.51
C GLY A 6 1.04 17.99 -0.56
N SER A 7 0.05 18.81 -0.89
CA SER A 7 -0.39 19.93 -0.04
C SER A 7 -1.17 19.42 1.18
N ASP A 8 -1.31 20.27 2.19
CA ASP A 8 -2.13 19.99 3.39
C ASP A 8 -1.77 18.68 4.11
N ASN A 9 -0.50 18.28 4.03
CA ASN A 9 0.03 17.02 4.56
C ASN A 9 -0.63 15.76 3.98
N GLU A 10 -1.17 15.84 2.76
CA GLU A 10 -1.81 14.71 2.07
C GLU A 10 -0.92 14.20 0.93
N PRO A 11 -0.36 12.97 1.03
CA PRO A 11 0.48 12.40 -0.02
C PRO A 11 -0.30 12.23 -1.34
N VAL A 12 0.40 12.40 -2.45
CA VAL A 12 -0.15 12.26 -3.80
C VAL A 12 0.54 11.17 -4.60
N VAL A 13 -0.14 10.65 -5.60
CA VAL A 13 0.39 9.70 -6.57
C VAL A 13 0.42 10.34 -7.95
N TYR A 14 1.60 10.38 -8.57
CA TYR A 14 1.80 10.81 -9.96
C TYR A 14 3.20 10.40 -10.46
N HIS A 15 3.44 10.55 -11.76
CA HIS A 15 4.77 10.30 -12.31
C HIS A 15 5.66 11.54 -12.12
N GLY A 16 6.63 11.44 -11.21
CA GLY A 16 7.54 12.52 -10.86
C GLY A 16 8.26 13.12 -12.06
N TYR A 17 8.52 14.43 -12.00
CA TYR A 17 9.20 15.19 -13.07
C TYR A 17 8.52 15.17 -14.45
N THR A 18 7.21 14.89 -14.48
CA THR A 18 6.39 14.95 -15.70
C THR A 18 5.17 15.85 -15.53
N LEU A 19 4.40 16.05 -16.62
CA LEU A 19 3.16 16.84 -16.63
C LEU A 19 1.91 16.00 -16.30
N THR A 20 2.08 14.82 -15.69
CA THR A 20 0.94 13.97 -15.31
C THR A 20 0.11 14.62 -14.20
N SER A 21 -1.22 14.46 -14.28
CA SER A 21 -2.13 14.88 -13.22
C SER A 21 -1.87 14.09 -11.94
N LYS A 22 -2.19 14.70 -10.80
CA LYS A 22 -2.01 14.12 -9.47
C LYS A 22 -3.33 13.58 -8.93
N ILE A 23 -3.27 12.47 -8.21
CA ILE A 23 -4.39 11.96 -7.41
C ILE A 23 -3.95 11.82 -5.95
N LEU A 24 -4.88 11.85 -5.00
CA LEU A 24 -4.56 11.63 -3.59
C LEU A 24 -4.21 10.16 -3.35
N PHE A 25 -3.18 9.93 -2.53
CA PHE A 25 -2.78 8.57 -2.14
C PHE A 25 -3.93 7.83 -1.45
N LYS A 26 -4.66 8.49 -0.53
CA LYS A 26 -5.80 7.90 0.17
C LYS A 26 -6.90 7.40 -0.78
N ASP A 27 -7.14 8.12 -1.88
CA ASP A 27 -8.18 7.75 -2.84
C ASP A 27 -7.72 6.58 -3.71
N ALA A 28 -6.43 6.53 -4.07
CA ALA A 28 -5.85 5.35 -4.71
C ALA A 28 -5.98 4.10 -3.82
N ILE A 29 -5.69 4.20 -2.52
CA ILE A 29 -5.82 3.07 -1.57
C ILE A 29 -7.28 2.62 -1.42
N LYS A 30 -8.26 3.55 -1.37
CA LYS A 30 -9.69 3.21 -1.34
C LYS A 30 -10.11 2.46 -2.59
N ALA A 31 -9.76 2.97 -3.77
CA ALA A 31 -10.08 2.32 -5.04
C ALA A 31 -9.47 0.92 -5.14
N ILE A 32 -8.23 0.74 -4.65
CA ILE A 32 -7.58 -0.57 -4.57
C ILE A 32 -8.39 -1.50 -3.65
N LYS A 33 -8.75 -1.07 -2.44
CA LYS A 33 -9.54 -1.89 -1.50
C LYS A 33 -10.85 -2.38 -2.13
N GLU A 34 -11.55 -1.49 -2.83
CA GLU A 34 -12.84 -1.79 -3.44
C GLU A 34 -12.76 -2.79 -4.60
N ASN A 35 -11.59 -2.92 -5.25
CA ASN A 35 -11.47 -3.66 -6.51
C ASN A 35 -10.50 -4.85 -6.46
N ALA A 36 -9.59 -4.90 -5.49
CA ALA A 36 -8.49 -5.85 -5.41
C ALA A 36 -8.89 -7.32 -5.56
N PHE A 37 -10.04 -7.70 -4.98
CA PHE A 37 -10.47 -9.10 -4.90
C PHE A 37 -11.74 -9.41 -5.70
N LYS A 38 -12.17 -8.52 -6.62
CA LYS A 38 -13.40 -8.75 -7.40
C LYS A 38 -13.27 -9.88 -8.42
N THR A 39 -12.06 -10.14 -8.91
CA THR A 39 -11.79 -11.13 -9.97
C THR A 39 -10.91 -12.29 -9.51
N SER A 40 -10.27 -12.16 -8.36
CA SER A 40 -9.35 -13.14 -7.79
C SER A 40 -9.20 -12.89 -6.30
N ASP A 41 -9.31 -13.92 -5.47
CA ASP A 41 -9.12 -13.81 -4.03
C ASP A 41 -7.64 -13.80 -3.61
N TYR A 42 -6.72 -13.99 -4.55
CA TYR A 42 -5.28 -14.06 -4.26
C TYR A 42 -4.68 -12.70 -3.89
N PRO A 43 -3.54 -12.68 -3.16
CA PRO A 43 -2.98 -11.45 -2.60
C PRO A 43 -2.63 -10.39 -3.63
N VAL A 44 -2.74 -9.13 -3.20
CA VAL A 44 -2.28 -7.96 -3.96
C VAL A 44 -1.03 -7.38 -3.30
N ILE A 45 0.02 -7.16 -4.10
CA ILE A 45 1.26 -6.52 -3.65
C ILE A 45 1.24 -5.06 -4.10
N LEU A 46 1.30 -4.14 -3.13
CA LEU A 46 1.44 -2.71 -3.36
C LEU A 46 2.93 -2.34 -3.40
N SER A 47 3.44 -2.14 -4.62
CA SER A 47 4.80 -1.63 -4.81
C SER A 47 4.82 -0.11 -4.63
N LEU A 48 5.41 0.34 -3.53
CA LEU A 48 5.57 1.76 -3.20
C LEU A 48 6.94 2.26 -3.69
N GLU A 49 6.92 3.26 -4.56
CA GLU A 49 8.08 4.08 -4.89
C GLU A 49 7.94 5.38 -4.09
N ASN A 50 8.69 5.47 -3.00
CA ASN A 50 8.47 6.48 -1.97
C ASN A 50 9.45 7.65 -2.11
N HIS A 51 8.91 8.81 -2.46
CA HIS A 51 9.59 10.11 -2.52
C HIS A 51 9.03 11.11 -1.49
N CYS A 52 8.27 10.61 -0.49
CA CYS A 52 7.67 11.44 0.53
C CYS A 52 8.65 11.77 1.66
N SER A 53 8.46 12.92 2.30
CA SER A 53 9.08 13.27 3.58
C SER A 53 8.64 12.30 4.69
N LEU A 54 9.39 12.25 5.80
CA LEU A 54 9.06 11.38 6.93
C LEU A 54 7.66 11.65 7.50
N GLU A 55 7.24 12.92 7.54
CA GLU A 55 5.90 13.30 8.01
C GLU A 55 4.82 12.69 7.13
N GLN A 56 4.93 12.82 5.81
CA GLN A 56 3.94 12.27 4.89
C GLN A 56 4.04 10.74 4.77
N GLN A 57 5.19 10.13 5.06
CA GLN A 57 5.30 8.68 5.22
C GLN A 57 4.47 8.16 6.40
N VAL A 58 4.42 8.90 7.52
CA VAL A 58 3.53 8.57 8.64
C VAL A 58 2.07 8.65 8.20
N VAL A 59 1.69 9.68 7.44
CA VAL A 59 0.34 9.80 6.88
C VAL A 59 0.01 8.66 5.91
N MET A 60 0.94 8.26 5.05
CA MET A 60 0.77 7.09 4.16
C MET A 60 0.51 5.81 4.97
N ALA A 61 1.28 5.57 6.04
CA ALA A 61 1.11 4.40 6.89
C ALA A 61 -0.26 4.42 7.60
N GLN A 62 -0.72 5.59 8.08
CA GLN A 62 -2.04 5.76 8.69
C GLN A 62 -3.17 5.50 7.70
N HIS A 63 -3.07 6.03 6.47
CA HIS A 63 -4.05 5.79 5.41
C HIS A 63 -4.13 4.31 5.04
N MET A 64 -2.99 3.65 4.80
CA MET A 64 -2.99 2.21 4.51
C MET A 64 -3.58 1.39 5.66
N SER A 65 -3.19 1.67 6.90
CA SER A 65 -3.66 0.93 8.07
C SER A 65 -5.16 1.12 8.31
N SER A 66 -5.66 2.36 8.20
CA SER A 66 -7.08 2.66 8.42
C SER A 66 -7.97 2.16 7.28
N ILE A 67 -7.53 2.32 6.02
CA ILE A 67 -8.33 1.94 4.86
C ILE A 67 -8.28 0.42 4.66
N LEU A 68 -7.10 -0.18 4.56
CA LEU A 68 -6.95 -1.61 4.29
C LEU A 68 -7.26 -2.48 5.53
N GLY A 69 -7.11 -1.93 6.74
CA GLY A 69 -7.47 -2.59 7.98
C GLY A 69 -6.74 -3.92 8.19
N SER A 70 -7.45 -4.93 8.67
CA SER A 70 -6.91 -6.27 8.95
C SER A 70 -6.49 -7.07 7.70
N ALA A 71 -6.80 -6.58 6.50
CA ALA A 71 -6.32 -7.16 5.26
C ALA A 71 -4.87 -6.77 4.95
N LEU A 72 -4.37 -5.67 5.54
CA LEU A 72 -2.96 -5.28 5.44
C LEU A 72 -2.09 -6.20 6.30
N VAL A 73 -1.06 -6.79 5.70
CA VAL A 73 -0.08 -7.61 6.42
C VAL A 73 0.95 -6.69 7.06
N THR A 74 0.94 -6.60 8.39
CA THR A 74 1.86 -5.78 9.19
C THR A 74 2.91 -6.60 9.95
N SER A 75 2.75 -7.92 9.99
CA SER A 75 3.66 -8.87 10.63
C SER A 75 3.77 -10.14 9.80
N PRO A 76 4.83 -10.95 9.96
CA PRO A 76 4.89 -12.30 9.40
C PRO A 76 3.64 -13.12 9.79
N LEU A 77 3.25 -14.07 8.94
CA LEU A 77 2.16 -14.99 9.26
C LEU A 77 2.64 -16.06 10.24
N GLY A 78 1.82 -16.35 11.25
CA GLY A 78 2.13 -17.30 12.33
C GLY A 78 2.92 -16.69 13.48
N ASP A 79 3.26 -17.53 14.47
CA ASP A 79 3.92 -17.09 15.71
C ASP A 79 5.44 -16.94 15.58
N ASN A 80 6.03 -17.51 14.52
CA ASN A 80 7.46 -17.54 14.30
C ASN A 80 7.82 -16.94 12.93
N MET A 81 9.06 -16.45 12.80
CA MET A 81 9.57 -16.02 11.50
C MET A 81 9.56 -17.20 10.52
N PRO A 82 8.84 -17.08 9.40
CA PRO A 82 8.74 -18.17 8.45
C PRO A 82 10.07 -18.35 7.71
N THR A 83 10.45 -19.60 7.47
CA THR A 83 11.67 -19.96 6.73
C THR A 83 11.48 -19.87 5.21
N ASN A 84 10.22 -19.86 4.76
CA ASN A 84 9.82 -19.74 3.36
C ASN A 84 8.79 -18.61 3.22
N PHE A 85 8.59 -18.12 1.99
CA PHE A 85 7.48 -17.22 1.73
C PHE A 85 6.14 -17.96 1.87
N PRO A 86 5.09 -17.29 2.38
CA PRO A 86 3.75 -17.86 2.39
C PRO A 86 3.25 -18.11 0.97
N SER A 87 2.45 -19.15 0.81
CA SER A 87 1.77 -19.47 -0.43
C SER A 87 0.69 -18.42 -0.76
N PRO A 88 0.26 -18.34 -2.03
CA PRO A 88 -0.90 -17.51 -2.41
C PRO A 88 -2.17 -17.86 -1.62
N GLU A 89 -2.36 -19.13 -1.24
CA GLU A 89 -3.50 -19.59 -0.45
C GLU A 89 -3.51 -19.00 0.96
N GLU A 90 -2.35 -18.98 1.64
CA GLU A 90 -2.20 -18.40 2.99
C GLU A 90 -2.40 -16.87 3.01
N LEU A 91 -2.31 -16.23 1.85
CA LEU A 91 -2.38 -14.79 1.67
C LEU A 91 -3.66 -14.34 0.95
N LYS A 92 -4.67 -15.20 0.83
CA LYS A 92 -5.95 -14.81 0.22
C LYS A 92 -6.57 -13.60 0.93
N GLY A 93 -7.04 -12.65 0.13
CA GLY A 93 -7.65 -11.41 0.61
C GLY A 93 -6.68 -10.46 1.32
N LYS A 94 -5.36 -10.65 1.17
CA LYS A 94 -4.34 -9.85 1.84
C LYS A 94 -3.64 -8.85 0.93
N PHE A 95 -3.26 -7.72 1.53
CA PHE A 95 -2.41 -6.69 0.93
C PHE A 95 -1.01 -6.77 1.52
N LEU A 96 -0.01 -6.86 0.65
CA LEU A 96 1.40 -6.86 0.99
C LEU A 96 2.03 -5.55 0.54
N ILE A 97 2.96 -5.00 1.34
CA ILE A 97 3.72 -3.80 0.94
C ILE A 97 5.10 -4.22 0.47
N LYS A 98 5.44 -3.82 -0.76
CA LYS A 98 6.81 -3.87 -1.27
C LYS A 98 7.35 -2.44 -1.29
N GLY A 99 8.43 -2.19 -0.56
CA GLY A 99 9.10 -0.89 -0.52
C GLY A 99 10.52 -1.02 -0.02
N LYS A 100 11.23 0.11 0.07
CA LYS A 100 12.51 0.17 0.79
C LYS A 100 12.24 0.09 2.29
N ARG A 101 13.05 -0.69 2.99
CA ARG A 101 13.03 -0.84 4.44
C ARG A 101 14.25 -0.17 5.04
#